data_AF-A0A6P0NEU9-F1
#
_entry.id   AF-A0A6P0NEU9-F1
#
_cell.length_a   1.000
_cell.length_b   1.000
_cell.length_c   1.000
_cell.angle_alpha   90.00
_cell.angle_beta   90.00
_cell.angle_gamma   90.00
#
_symmetry.space_group_name_H-M   'P 1'
#
loop_
_entity.id
_entity.type
_entity.pdbx_description
1 polymer ?
#
loop_
_entity_poly.entity_id
_entity_poly.type
_entity_poly.pdbx_seq_one_letter_code
_entity_poly.pdbx_strand_id
1 'polypeptide(L)'
;MIPSDIRLYTWVDVEEVLLRSQEQEQWPKDLVWARGYWDELVLGIRPGTQSSVKTWLQEVYDPRFQDNGQQVNDCIILESAEGNQRTLPIILEETEEEPPTPKLIPNLARPTVIWQRTEKLQPPDIFPDDLPPV
;
A
#
# COMPACT_ATOMS: atom_id res chain seq x y z
N MET A 1 8.59 -18.52 16.70
CA MET A 1 7.94 -17.80 17.82
C MET A 1 8.13 -16.32 17.58
N ILE A 2 7.05 -15.56 17.39
CA ILE A 2 7.12 -14.10 17.16
C ILE A 2 7.35 -13.42 18.53
N PRO A 3 8.35 -12.53 18.67
CA PRO A 3 8.65 -11.85 19.94
C PRO A 3 7.50 -10.97 20.41
N SER A 4 7.20 -11.01 21.71
CA SER A 4 6.06 -10.35 22.35
C SER A 4 6.32 -8.90 22.82
N ASP A 5 7.24 -8.19 22.16
CA ASP A 5 7.46 -6.77 22.46
C ASP A 5 6.52 -5.94 21.58
N ILE A 6 5.62 -5.19 22.22
CA ILE A 6 4.31 -4.76 21.69
C ILE A 6 4.48 -3.69 20.59
N ARG A 7 4.83 -4.12 19.38
CA ARG A 7 4.52 -3.38 18.15
C ARG A 7 3.66 -4.30 17.30
N LEU A 8 2.35 -4.07 17.36
CA LEU A 8 1.37 -4.78 16.53
C LEU A 8 1.81 -4.71 15.08
N TYR A 9 2.01 -5.86 14.45
CA TYR A 9 2.28 -5.95 13.02
C TYR A 9 0.98 -5.73 12.24
N THR A 10 0.84 -4.55 11.65
CA THR A 10 -0.37 -4.08 10.96
C THR A 10 -0.16 -3.94 9.46
N TRP A 11 -1.21 -3.59 8.71
CA TRP A 11 -1.12 -3.27 7.28
C TRP A 11 -0.14 -2.13 6.98
N VAL A 12 0.06 -1.20 7.93
CA VAL A 12 1.05 -0.12 7.81
C VAL A 12 2.48 -0.67 7.81
N ASP A 13 2.76 -1.68 8.64
CA ASP A 13 4.07 -2.31 8.68
C ASP A 13 4.32 -3.13 7.40
N VAL A 14 3.27 -3.68 6.77
CA VAL A 14 3.35 -4.30 5.44
C VAL A 14 3.73 -3.27 4.39
N GLU A 15 3.04 -2.12 4.36
CA GLU A 15 3.36 -1.03 3.43
C GLU A 15 4.78 -0.48 3.66
N GLU A 16 5.21 -0.34 4.92
CA GLU A 16 6.56 0.12 5.27
C GLU A 16 7.64 -0.82 4.69
N VAL A 17 7.41 -2.14 4.71
CA VAL A 17 8.32 -3.11 4.12
C VAL A 17 8.44 -2.93 2.60
N LEU A 18 7.33 -2.71 1.90
CA LEU A 18 7.35 -2.43 0.45
C LEU A 18 8.12 -1.16 0.12
N LEU A 19 7.87 -0.08 0.87
CA LEU A 19 8.56 1.19 0.69
C LEU A 19 10.06 1.03 0.92
N ARG A 20 10.47 0.30 1.96
CA ARG A 20 11.89 -0.01 2.23
C ARG A 20 12.52 -0.83 1.11
N SER A 21 11.83 -1.84 0.58
CA SER A 21 12.31 -2.62 -0.56
C SER A 21 12.49 -1.76 -1.81
N GLN A 22 11.63 -0.77 -2.01
CA GLN A 22 11.76 0.19 -3.10
C GLN A 22 12.97 1.12 -2.91
N GLU A 23 13.20 1.62 -1.70
CA GLU A 23 14.36 2.47 -1.36
C GLU A 23 15.70 1.73 -1.45
N GLN A 24 15.72 0.43 -1.11
CA GLN A 24 16.92 -0.41 -1.11
C GLN A 24 17.22 -1.07 -2.47
N GLU A 25 16.50 -0.70 -3.53
CA GLU A 25 16.62 -1.32 -4.86
C GLU A 25 16.38 -2.85 -4.88
N GLN A 26 15.69 -3.38 -3.87
CA GLN A 26 15.27 -4.78 -3.76
C GLN A 26 13.90 -5.04 -4.39
N TRP A 27 13.38 -4.05 -5.14
CA TRP A 27 12.11 -4.14 -5.83
C TRP A 27 12.22 -5.08 -7.04
N PRO A 28 11.43 -6.14 -7.13
CA PRO A 28 11.51 -7.08 -8.24
C PRO A 28 11.12 -6.39 -9.54
N LYS A 29 11.85 -6.65 -10.63
CA LYS A 29 11.60 -6.05 -11.96
C LYS A 29 10.23 -6.41 -12.51
N ASP A 30 9.69 -7.53 -12.06
CA ASP A 30 8.41 -8.06 -12.47
C ASP A 30 7.22 -7.43 -11.75
N LEU A 31 7.47 -6.61 -10.71
CA LEU A 31 6.44 -5.90 -9.95
C LEU A 31 6.36 -4.45 -10.44
N VAL A 32 5.23 -4.10 -11.05
CA VAL A 32 4.96 -2.78 -11.62
C VAL A 32 4.56 -1.80 -10.53
N TRP A 33 3.64 -2.20 -9.65
CA TRP A 33 3.16 -1.38 -8.54
C TRP A 33 2.68 -2.26 -7.39
N ALA A 34 2.64 -1.69 -6.18
CA ALA A 34 2.03 -2.31 -5.01
C ALA A 34 1.15 -1.29 -4.29
N ARG A 35 0.00 -1.73 -3.78
CA ARG A 35 -0.95 -0.91 -3.02
C ARG A 35 -1.40 -1.67 -1.79
N GLY A 36 -0.99 -1.19 -0.62
CA GLY A 36 -1.46 -1.72 0.66
C GLY A 36 -2.76 -1.01 1.06
N TYR A 37 -3.87 -1.74 1.05
CA TYR A 37 -5.12 -1.31 1.67
C TYR A 37 -5.23 -1.94 3.07
N TRP A 38 -6.25 -1.51 3.83
CA TRP A 38 -6.47 -1.96 5.21
C TRP A 38 -7.02 -3.39 5.30
N ASP A 39 -7.60 -3.87 4.21
CA ASP A 39 -8.26 -5.16 4.01
C ASP A 39 -7.50 -6.07 3.05
N GLU A 40 -6.68 -5.54 2.14
CA GLU A 40 -5.95 -6.34 1.15
C GLU A 40 -4.65 -5.67 0.68
N LEU A 41 -3.73 -6.48 0.16
CA LEU A 41 -2.53 -6.03 -0.54
C LEU A 41 -2.69 -6.35 -2.03
N VAL A 42 -2.76 -5.32 -2.87
CA VAL A 42 -2.88 -5.52 -4.32
C VAL A 42 -1.54 -5.23 -4.99
N LEU A 43 -1.08 -6.15 -5.83
CA LEU A 43 0.20 -6.08 -6.52
C LEU A 43 -0.02 -6.19 -8.02
N GLY A 44 0.46 -5.19 -8.77
CA GLY A 44 0.49 -5.23 -10.23
C GLY A 44 1.76 -5.90 -10.71
N ILE A 45 1.65 -7.03 -11.39
CA ILE A 45 2.78 -7.84 -11.85
C ILE A 45 2.78 -7.98 -13.37
N ARG A 46 3.95 -8.28 -13.95
CA ARG A 46 4.04 -8.64 -15.37
C ARG A 46 3.34 -9.99 -15.63
N PRO A 47 2.73 -10.19 -16.81
CA PRO A 47 2.08 -11.47 -17.14
C PRO A 47 3.09 -12.63 -17.10
N GLY A 48 2.71 -13.73 -16.45
CA GLY A 48 3.55 -14.94 -16.35
C GLY A 48 4.67 -14.92 -15.30
N THR A 49 4.76 -13.87 -14.47
CA THR A 49 5.80 -13.76 -13.41
C THR A 49 5.28 -14.01 -12.00
N GLN A 50 4.02 -14.46 -11.85
CA GLN A 50 3.36 -14.76 -10.57
C GLN A 50 4.25 -15.57 -9.62
N SER A 51 4.85 -16.65 -10.11
CA SER A 51 5.71 -17.53 -9.30
C SER A 51 6.93 -16.81 -8.73
N SER A 52 7.57 -15.94 -9.51
CA SER A 52 8.77 -15.21 -9.06
C SER A 52 8.41 -14.17 -8.00
N VAL A 53 7.28 -13.48 -8.18
CA VAL A 53 6.80 -12.48 -7.22
C VAL A 53 6.39 -13.17 -5.92
N LYS A 54 5.77 -14.34 -6.00
CA LYS A 54 5.42 -15.15 -4.83
C LYS A 54 6.64 -15.57 -4.01
N THR A 55 7.69 -16.05 -4.67
CA THR A 55 8.97 -16.38 -3.98
C THR A 55 9.55 -15.15 -3.28
N TRP A 56 9.54 -14.00 -3.95
CA TRP A 56 10.00 -12.74 -3.35
C TRP A 56 9.15 -12.31 -2.15
N LEU A 57 7.82 -12.42 -2.24
CA LEU A 57 6.92 -12.13 -1.11
C LEU A 57 7.19 -13.05 0.08
N GLN A 58 7.45 -14.33 -0.18
CA GLN A 58 7.81 -15.28 0.85
C GLN A 58 9.11 -14.87 1.54
N GLU A 59 10.15 -14.45 0.79
CA GLU A 59 11.43 -14.01 1.37
C GLU A 59 11.29 -12.72 2.19
N VAL A 60 10.50 -11.75 1.70
CA VAL A 60 10.34 -10.43 2.33
C VAL A 60 9.49 -10.50 3.60
N TYR A 61 8.44 -11.34 3.59
CA TYR A 61 7.48 -11.43 4.68
C TYR A 61 7.64 -12.68 5.55
N ASP A 62 8.71 -13.48 5.38
CA ASP A 62 8.98 -14.64 6.25
C ASP A 62 9.08 -14.22 7.73
N PRO A 63 8.46 -14.93 8.69
CA PRO A 63 7.63 -16.14 8.56
C PRO A 63 6.11 -15.87 8.50
N ARG A 64 5.70 -14.63 8.20
CA ARG A 64 4.29 -14.17 8.22
C ARG A 64 3.53 -14.45 6.91
N PHE A 65 4.23 -14.80 5.84
CA PHE A 65 3.60 -15.18 4.58
C PHE A 65 2.99 -16.58 4.66
N GLN A 66 1.69 -16.71 4.41
CA GLN A 66 0.99 -17.98 4.26
C GLN A 66 0.64 -18.23 2.80
N ASP A 67 1.28 -19.25 2.22
CA ASP A 67 0.90 -19.80 0.93
C ASP A 67 -0.36 -20.66 1.11
N ASN A 68 -1.50 -20.17 0.63
CA ASN A 68 -2.77 -20.90 0.72
C ASN A 68 -3.07 -21.72 -0.56
N GLY A 69 -2.08 -21.90 -1.44
CA GLY A 69 -2.20 -22.67 -2.67
C GLY A 69 -3.04 -21.99 -3.75
N GLN A 70 -3.51 -22.76 -4.73
CA GLN A 70 -4.18 -22.25 -5.94
C GLN A 70 -5.67 -21.85 -5.74
N GLN A 71 -6.27 -22.19 -4.59
CA GLN A 71 -7.72 -22.01 -4.37
C GLN A 71 -8.08 -20.81 -3.48
N VAL A 72 -7.13 -20.33 -2.69
CA VAL A 72 -7.31 -19.22 -1.75
C VAL A 72 -6.13 -18.28 -1.94
N ASN A 73 -6.41 -16.99 -2.01
CA ASN A 73 -5.38 -15.96 -2.14
C ASN A 73 -4.33 -16.11 -1.03
N ASP A 74 -3.06 -15.91 -1.37
CA ASP A 74 -1.98 -15.86 -0.40
C ASP A 74 -2.27 -14.76 0.63
N CYS A 75 -1.85 -14.94 1.88
CA CYS A 75 -2.14 -13.95 2.91
C CYS A 75 -0.95 -13.67 3.83
N ILE A 76 -0.89 -12.46 4.36
CA ILE A 76 0.07 -12.04 5.36
C ILE A 76 -0.60 -12.09 6.72
N ILE A 77 0.02 -12.79 7.67
CA ILE A 77 -0.44 -12.83 9.06
C ILE A 77 -0.15 -11.47 9.70
N LEU A 78 -1.22 -10.79 10.12
CA LEU A 78 -1.17 -9.60 10.95
C LEU A 78 -1.36 -9.99 12.42
N GLU A 79 -0.83 -9.16 13.32
CA GLU A 79 -1.09 -9.35 14.74
C GLU A 79 -2.51 -8.89 15.10
N SER A 80 -3.15 -9.61 16.00
CA SER A 80 -4.42 -9.22 16.59
C SER A 80 -4.37 -9.32 18.09
N ALA A 81 -5.02 -8.35 18.74
CA ALA A 81 -5.41 -8.49 20.13
C ALA A 81 -6.40 -9.66 20.27
N GLU A 82 -6.33 -10.38 21.38
CA GLU A 82 -7.35 -11.36 21.81
C GLU A 82 -7.45 -12.66 21.01
N GLY A 83 -6.40 -13.08 20.31
CA GLY A 83 -6.30 -14.44 19.74
C GLY A 83 -7.04 -14.67 18.42
N ASN A 84 -7.70 -13.65 17.87
CA ASN A 84 -8.28 -13.71 16.53
C ASN A 84 -7.23 -13.33 15.48
N GLN A 85 -6.47 -14.29 14.94
CA GLN A 85 -5.46 -14.01 13.93
C GLN A 85 -6.05 -13.20 12.77
N ARG A 86 -5.57 -11.96 12.57
CA ARG A 86 -5.96 -11.13 11.44
C ARG A 86 -5.07 -11.48 10.27
N THR A 87 -5.64 -11.62 9.09
CA THR A 87 -4.90 -11.88 7.85
C THR A 87 -5.15 -10.76 6.86
N LEU A 88 -4.15 -10.48 6.05
CA LEU A 88 -4.22 -9.54 4.92
C LEU A 88 -4.11 -10.36 3.63
N PRO A 89 -5.20 -10.59 2.88
CA PRO A 89 -5.14 -11.25 1.58
C PRO A 89 -4.29 -10.45 0.58
N ILE A 90 -3.59 -11.18 -0.29
CA ILE A 90 -2.76 -10.64 -1.36
C ILE A 90 -3.44 -10.94 -2.69
N ILE A 91 -3.62 -9.92 -3.51
CA ILE A 91 -4.19 -10.01 -4.85
C ILE A 91 -3.09 -9.68 -5.85
N LEU A 92 -2.85 -10.60 -6.80
CA LEU A 92 -1.92 -10.41 -7.89
C LEU A 92 -2.71 -10.07 -9.17
N GLU A 93 -2.51 -8.88 -9.70
CA GLU A 93 -3.11 -8.43 -10.95
C GLU A 93 -2.04 -8.40 -12.06
N GLU A 94 -2.28 -9.10 -13.15
CA GLU A 94 -1.39 -9.06 -14.32
C GLU A 94 -1.63 -7.76 -15.10
N THR A 95 -0.57 -6.96 -15.28
CA THR A 95 -0.64 -5.69 -15.99
C THR A 95 0.58 -5.48 -16.90
N GLU A 96 0.29 -5.03 -18.11
CA GLU A 96 1.29 -4.53 -19.07
C GLU A 96 1.56 -3.03 -18.89
N GLU A 97 0.84 -2.38 -17.97
CA GLU A 97 0.97 -0.94 -17.71
C GLU A 97 2.40 -0.58 -17.26
N GLU A 98 2.86 0.60 -17.64
CA GLU A 98 4.11 1.17 -17.11
C GLU A 98 3.87 1.75 -15.72
N PRO A 99 4.84 1.68 -14.79
CA PRO A 99 4.68 2.25 -13.47
C PRO A 99 4.37 3.74 -13.58
N PRO A 100 3.44 4.27 -12.76
CA PRO A 100 3.07 5.68 -12.83
C PRO A 100 4.29 6.55 -12.57
N THR A 101 4.73 7.27 -13.61
CA THR A 101 5.71 8.35 -13.53
C THR A 101 4.95 9.65 -13.72
N PRO A 102 5.09 10.65 -12.83
CA PRO A 102 6.19 10.87 -11.89
C PRO A 102 5.92 10.37 -10.46
N LYS A 103 6.99 9.98 -9.77
CA LYS A 103 7.00 9.85 -8.31
C LYS A 103 6.83 11.26 -7.72
N LEU A 104 5.60 11.64 -7.36
CA LEU A 104 5.36 12.87 -6.61
C LEU A 104 6.00 12.72 -5.23
N ILE A 105 7.18 13.30 -5.05
CA ILE A 105 7.83 13.37 -3.75
C ILE A 105 7.24 14.58 -3.02
N PRO A 106 6.43 14.40 -1.97
CA PRO A 106 5.90 15.53 -1.22
C PRO A 106 7.08 16.28 -0.61
N ASN A 107 7.16 17.59 -0.87
CA ASN A 107 8.13 18.43 -0.19
C ASN A 107 7.62 18.69 1.24
N LEU A 108 8.15 17.95 2.21
CA LEU A 108 7.86 18.15 3.65
C LEU A 108 8.59 19.36 4.23
N ALA A 109 9.36 20.11 3.42
CA ALA A 109 9.91 21.37 3.87
C ALA A 109 8.76 22.29 4.29
N ARG A 110 8.90 22.90 5.47
CA ARG A 110 7.99 23.97 5.86
C ARG A 110 8.05 25.04 4.77
N PRO A 111 6.91 25.52 4.25
CA PRO A 111 6.91 26.62 3.32
C PRO A 111 7.64 27.80 3.98
N THR A 112 8.66 28.34 3.30
CA THR A 112 9.45 29.47 3.79
C THR A 112 8.58 30.70 4.06
N VAL A 113 7.42 30.76 3.41
CA VAL A 113 6.41 31.80 3.58
C VAL A 113 5.10 31.15 3.98
N ILE A 114 4.65 31.42 5.21
CA ILE A 114 3.23 31.28 5.56
C ILE A 114 2.57 32.52 5.01
N TRP A 115 1.80 32.40 3.92
CA TRP A 115 1.00 33.49 3.42
C TRP A 115 0.00 33.88 4.51
N GLN A 116 0.24 35.01 5.17
CA GLN A 116 -0.75 35.59 6.05
C GLN A 116 -1.97 35.94 5.21
N ARG A 117 -3.14 35.50 5.66
CA ARG A 117 -4.43 35.74 5.02
C ARG A 117 -4.72 37.26 5.05
N THR A 118 -4.26 37.98 4.02
CA THR A 118 -4.44 39.44 3.91
C THR A 118 -5.82 39.82 3.40
N GLU A 119 -6.52 38.92 2.71
CA GLU A 119 -7.83 39.17 2.15
C GLU A 119 -8.93 38.35 2.83
N LYS A 120 -10.03 39.02 3.16
CA LYS A 120 -11.29 38.35 3.49
C LYS A 120 -11.78 37.66 2.21
N LEU A 121 -11.44 36.38 2.04
CA LEU A 121 -12.06 35.53 1.03
C LEU A 121 -13.57 35.64 1.19
N GLN A 122 -14.27 36.10 0.16
CA GLN A 122 -15.72 35.95 0.12
C GLN A 122 -16.04 34.45 0.09
N PRO A 123 -17.11 34.01 0.77
CA PRO A 123 -17.58 32.66 0.61
C PRO A 123 -17.84 32.38 -0.87
N PRO A 124 -17.62 31.16 -1.35
CA PRO A 124 -18.00 30.80 -2.71
C PRO A 124 -19.50 31.06 -2.89
N ASP A 125 -19.88 31.45 -4.10
CA ASP A 125 -21.29 31.62 -4.44
C ASP A 125 -22.04 30.31 -4.19
N ILE A 126 -23.21 30.42 -3.57
CA ILE A 126 -24.09 29.28 -3.35
C ILE A 126 -24.53 28.80 -4.73
N PHE A 127 -24.38 27.49 -5.00
CA PHE A 127 -24.89 26.91 -6.23
C PHE A 127 -26.39 27.18 -6.36
N PRO A 128 -26.88 27.60 -7.54
CA PRO A 128 -28.32 27.74 -7.76
C PRO A 128 -29.04 26.41 -7.49
N ASP A 129 -30.21 26.48 -6.86
CA ASP A 129 -31.04 25.32 -6.48
C ASP A 129 -31.46 24.44 -7.68
N ASP A 130 -31.30 24.94 -8.90
CA ASP A 130 -31.66 24.28 -10.16
C ASP A 130 -30.51 23.46 -10.77
N LEU A 131 -29.36 23.38 -10.09
CA LEU A 131 -28.28 22.47 -10.49
C LEU A 131 -28.60 21.06 -9.96
N PRO A 132 -28.62 20.04 -10.83
CA PRO A 132 -28.74 18.66 -10.37
C PRO A 132 -27.50 18.30 -9.53
N PRO A 133 -27.66 17.51 -8.46
CA PRO A 133 -26.53 17.04 -7.68
C PRO A 133 -25.59 16.24 -8.59
N VAL A 134 -24.31 16.63 -8.60
CA VAL A 134 -23.22 15.94 -9.32
C VAL A 134 -22.75 14.74 -8.50
#